data_AF-X1FH20-F1
#
_entry.id   AF-X1FH20-F1
#
_cell.length_a   1.000
_cell.length_b   1.000
_cell.length_c   1.000
_cell.angle_alpha   90.00
_cell.angle_beta   90.00
_cell.angle_gamma   90.00
#
_symmetry.space_group_name_H-M   'P 1'
#
loop_
_entity.id
_entity.type
_entity.pdbx_description
1 polymer ?
#
loop_
_entity_poly.entity_id
_entity_poly.type
_entity_poly.pdbx_seq_one_letter_code
_entity_poly.pdbx_strand_id
1 'polypeptide(L)'
;MIKMDLEKLFKPKSMAVVGISKKNPLSPGRIVMLKNEFEMNVKVYGIYPTGGDLEGIHLYERLDKLPEIPDLLVIAVGPDDTLGYVQDCVDLNIPSCVIVGNGFAEIGGKGKKRQQQLEKIAFDNDIAVLGPNCLGVYAPPLVDTIFLPTERITRPPKGSVALISQSGGV
;
A
#
# COMPACT_ATOMS: atom_id res chain seq x y z
N MET A 1 -18.00 -11.58 17.77
CA MET A 1 -17.37 -10.69 16.78
C MET A 1 -15.91 -11.09 16.69
N ILE A 2 -15.50 -11.67 15.55
CA ILE A 2 -14.07 -11.77 15.24
C ILE A 2 -13.60 -10.33 15.00
N LYS A 3 -12.53 -9.93 15.68
CA LYS A 3 -11.97 -8.58 15.59
C LYS A 3 -10.96 -8.60 14.46
N MET A 4 -11.23 -7.86 13.38
CA MET A 4 -10.32 -7.75 12.24
C MET A 4 -8.93 -7.32 12.73
N ASP A 5 -7.90 -8.06 12.30
CA ASP A 5 -6.52 -7.83 12.71
C ASP A 5 -5.89 -6.72 11.86
N LEU A 6 -5.50 -5.62 12.52
CA LEU A 6 -4.87 -4.48 11.87
C LEU A 6 -3.34 -4.48 12.04
N GLU A 7 -2.75 -5.46 12.72
CA GLU A 7 -1.33 -5.47 13.05
C GLU A 7 -0.46 -5.36 11.79
N LYS A 8 -0.86 -6.03 10.71
CA LYS A 8 -0.10 -6.05 9.44
C LYS A 8 -0.06 -4.70 8.71
N LEU A 9 -0.98 -3.78 8.98
CA LEU A 9 -0.90 -2.41 8.46
C LEU A 9 0.24 -1.60 9.12
N PHE A 10 0.58 -1.89 10.37
CA PHE A 10 1.52 -1.09 11.17
C PHE A 10 2.85 -1.80 11.45
N LYS A 11 2.86 -3.13 11.41
CA LYS A 11 4.04 -3.98 11.71
C LYS A 11 4.23 -5.12 10.69
N PRO A 12 4.19 -4.84 9.37
CA PRO A 12 4.45 -5.88 8.37
C PRO A 12 5.91 -6.35 8.46
N LYS A 13 6.15 -7.65 8.26
CA LYS A 13 7.50 -8.21 8.07
C LYS A 13 7.93 -8.18 6.60
N SER A 14 6.96 -8.25 5.70
CA SER A 14 7.14 -8.17 4.25
C SER A 14 6.04 -7.34 3.61
N MET A 15 6.36 -6.65 2.52
CA MET A 15 5.38 -5.87 1.77
C MET A 15 5.61 -5.99 0.26
N ALA A 16 4.53 -5.90 -0.50
CA ALA A 16 4.58 -5.76 -1.95
C ALA A 16 4.05 -4.38 -2.37
N VAL A 17 4.58 -3.83 -3.46
CA VAL A 17 4.17 -2.53 -3.99
C VAL A 17 3.83 -2.63 -5.47
N VAL A 18 2.61 -2.22 -5.82
CA VAL A 18 2.14 -2.10 -7.22
C VAL A 18 1.97 -0.62 -7.59
N GLY A 19 2.04 -0.31 -8.89
CA GLY A 19 2.01 1.09 -9.36
C GLY A 19 3.36 1.78 -9.39
N ILE A 20 4.44 1.00 -9.55
CA ILE A 20 5.82 1.50 -9.70
C ILE A 20 6.04 2.02 -11.12
N SER A 21 6.68 3.19 -11.26
CA SER A 21 7.15 3.70 -12.56
C SER A 21 8.68 3.66 -12.68
N LYS A 22 9.19 2.94 -13.69
CA LYS A 22 10.62 3.00 -14.06
C LYS A 22 11.03 4.37 -14.61
N LYS A 23 10.11 5.08 -15.27
CA LYS A 23 10.37 6.39 -15.91
C LYS A 23 10.19 7.57 -14.96
N ASN A 24 9.15 7.54 -14.11
CA ASN A 24 8.85 8.62 -13.19
C ASN A 24 9.37 8.31 -11.77
N PRO A 25 10.50 8.93 -11.35
CA PRO A 25 11.04 8.73 -10.00
C PRO A 25 10.07 9.21 -8.90
N LEU A 26 9.17 10.14 -9.21
CA LEU A 26 8.20 10.69 -8.28
C LEU A 26 6.85 9.95 -8.27
N SER A 27 6.77 8.79 -8.93
CA SER A 27 5.55 7.97 -8.84
C SER A 27 5.34 7.45 -7.41
N PRO A 28 4.12 7.48 -6.87
CA PRO A 28 3.87 7.09 -5.48
C PRO A 28 4.40 5.69 -5.13
N GLY A 29 4.14 4.69 -5.98
CA GLY A 29 4.62 3.32 -5.77
C GLY A 29 6.15 3.22 -5.74
N ARG A 30 6.86 3.95 -6.62
CA ARG A 30 8.33 3.96 -6.59
C ARG A 30 8.87 4.61 -5.32
N ILE A 31 8.29 5.73 -4.90
CA ILE A 31 8.70 6.41 -3.66
C ILE A 31 8.52 5.48 -2.46
N VAL A 32 7.35 4.84 -2.33
CA VAL A 32 7.08 3.92 -1.22
C VAL A 32 8.04 2.73 -1.26
N MET A 33 8.27 2.11 -2.41
CA MET A 33 9.18 0.98 -2.54
C MET A 33 10.60 1.33 -2.09
N LEU A 34 11.18 2.42 -2.62
CA LEU A 34 12.57 2.79 -2.33
C LEU A 34 12.76 3.18 -0.85
N LYS A 35 11.83 3.93 -0.25
CA LYS A 35 11.95 4.31 1.16
C LYS A 35 11.91 3.10 2.09
N ASN A 36 11.03 2.14 1.83
CA ASN A 36 10.96 0.97 2.70
C ASN A 36 12.17 0.06 2.53
N GLU A 37 12.70 -0.08 1.30
CA GLU A 37 13.90 -0.90 1.05
C GLU A 37 15.14 -0.35 1.77
N PHE A 38 15.32 0.98 1.77
CA PHE A 38 16.55 1.60 2.26
C PHE A 38 16.46 2.19 3.67
N GLU A 39 15.27 2.50 4.17
CA GLU A 39 15.09 3.24 5.44
C GLU A 39 14.27 2.47 6.50
N MET A 40 13.61 1.36 6.14
CA MET A 40 12.71 0.63 7.03
C MET A 40 13.11 -0.84 7.20
N ASN A 41 12.62 -1.45 8.27
CA ASN A 41 12.87 -2.84 8.65
C ASN A 41 11.74 -3.75 8.16
N VAL A 42 11.43 -3.68 6.87
CA VAL A 42 10.44 -4.52 6.19
C VAL A 42 11.03 -5.00 4.88
N LYS A 43 10.76 -6.26 4.53
CA LYS A 43 11.22 -6.81 3.25
C LYS A 43 10.32 -6.31 2.13
N VAL A 44 10.89 -5.73 1.06
CA VAL A 44 10.10 -5.09 0.00
C VAL A 44 10.14 -5.91 -1.29
N TYR A 45 8.97 -6.05 -1.90
CA TYR A 45 8.81 -6.65 -3.23
C TYR A 45 8.17 -5.64 -4.18
N GLY A 46 8.87 -5.28 -5.25
CA GLY A 46 8.31 -4.45 -6.30
C GLY A 46 7.57 -5.30 -7.34
N ILE A 47 6.34 -4.91 -7.70
CA ILE A 47 5.60 -5.52 -8.80
C ILE A 47 5.60 -4.60 -10.02
N TYR A 48 6.04 -5.13 -11.15
CA TYR A 48 6.06 -4.43 -12.43
C TYR A 48 5.73 -5.40 -13.56
N PRO A 49 4.77 -5.12 -14.48
CA PRO A 49 4.26 -6.13 -15.42
C PRO A 49 5.27 -6.86 -16.30
N THR A 50 6.42 -6.24 -16.57
CA THR A 50 7.51 -6.84 -17.36
C THR A 50 8.71 -7.29 -16.50
N GLY A 51 8.55 -7.30 -15.18
CA GLY A 51 9.61 -7.57 -14.21
C GLY A 51 10.85 -6.69 -14.39
N GLY A 52 12.02 -7.26 -14.08
CA GLY A 52 13.35 -6.66 -14.27
C GLY A 52 13.86 -5.97 -13.01
N ASP A 53 14.79 -5.04 -13.13
CA ASP A 53 15.42 -4.39 -11.97
C ASP A 53 15.24 -2.87 -11.99
N LEU A 54 15.23 -2.25 -10.82
CA LEU A 54 15.17 -0.80 -10.64
C LEU A 54 15.93 -0.40 -9.37
N GLU A 55 16.95 0.43 -9.50
CA GLU A 55 17.79 0.89 -8.37
C GLU A 55 18.38 -0.26 -7.53
N GLY A 56 18.74 -1.38 -8.18
CA GLY A 56 19.27 -2.57 -7.51
C GLY A 56 18.21 -3.48 -6.87
N ILE A 57 16.92 -3.15 -7.01
CA ILE A 57 15.80 -3.96 -6.50
C ILE A 57 15.22 -4.79 -7.64
N HIS A 58 15.08 -6.10 -7.39
CA HIS A 58 14.40 -7.01 -8.31
C HIS A 58 12.88 -6.78 -8.29
N LEU A 59 12.28 -6.67 -9.48
CA LEU A 59 10.86 -6.49 -9.68
C LEU A 59 10.25 -7.78 -10.25
N TYR A 60 9.19 -8.23 -9.60
CA TYR A 60 8.42 -9.41 -10.01
C TYR A 60 7.29 -9.01 -10.96
N GLU A 61 6.93 -9.90 -11.88
CA GLU A 61 5.86 -9.64 -12.85
C GLU A 61 4.47 -9.59 -12.23
N ARG A 62 4.28 -10.31 -11.11
CA ARG A 62 2.97 -10.55 -10.48
C ARG A 62 3.14 -11.09 -9.05
N LEU A 63 2.10 -10.93 -8.24
CA LEU A 63 2.11 -11.24 -6.80
C LEU A 63 2.28 -12.75 -6.51
N ASP A 64 1.72 -13.62 -7.34
CA ASP A 64 1.83 -15.09 -7.20
C ASP A 64 3.25 -15.65 -7.51
N LYS A 65 4.18 -14.81 -7.98
CA LYS A 65 5.58 -15.15 -8.22
C LYS A 65 6.51 -14.72 -7.09
N LEU A 66 5.97 -14.06 -6.06
CA LEU A 66 6.75 -13.70 -4.89
C LEU A 66 7.21 -14.96 -4.14
N PRO A 67 8.40 -14.91 -3.51
CA PRO A 67 8.93 -16.04 -2.76
C PRO A 67 8.16 -16.29 -1.45
N GLU A 68 7.33 -15.35 -1.02
CA GLU A 68 6.43 -15.47 0.13
C GLU A 68 5.19 -14.59 -0.06
N ILE A 69 4.13 -14.89 0.71
CA ILE A 69 2.94 -14.03 0.77
C ILE A 69 3.32 -12.77 1.58
N PRO A 70 3.15 -11.56 1.03
CA PRO A 70 3.45 -10.34 1.76
C PRO A 70 2.44 -10.12 2.88
N ASP A 71 2.87 -9.52 3.99
CA ASP A 71 1.97 -9.08 5.06
C ASP A 71 1.11 -7.88 4.62
N LEU A 72 1.65 -7.04 3.74
CA LEU A 72 1.04 -5.78 3.30
C LEU A 72 1.18 -5.58 1.79
N LEU A 73 0.08 -5.29 1.10
CA LEU A 73 0.11 -4.79 -0.29
C LEU A 73 -0.13 -3.28 -0.34
N VAL A 74 0.79 -2.52 -0.92
CA VAL A 74 0.59 -1.08 -1.22
C VAL A 74 0.14 -0.93 -2.66
N ILE A 75 -1.06 -0.37 -2.85
CA ILE A 75 -1.72 -0.21 -4.14
C ILE A 75 -1.67 1.26 -4.57
N ALA A 76 -0.78 1.57 -5.51
CA ALA A 76 -0.58 2.89 -6.08
C ALA A 76 -0.93 2.97 -7.58
N VAL A 77 -1.98 2.26 -8.00
CA VAL A 77 -2.52 2.27 -9.37
C VAL A 77 -3.82 3.07 -9.47
N GLY A 78 -4.37 3.19 -10.67
CA GLY A 78 -5.66 3.84 -10.91
C GLY A 78 -6.83 3.05 -10.33
N PRO A 79 -7.99 3.69 -10.11
CA PRO A 79 -9.13 3.11 -9.40
C PRO A 79 -9.75 1.89 -10.09
N ASP A 80 -9.61 1.75 -11.41
CA ASP A 80 -10.10 0.59 -12.15
C ASP A 80 -9.25 -0.66 -11.92
N ASP A 81 -7.93 -0.51 -11.79
CA ASP A 81 -7.00 -1.62 -11.51
C ASP A 81 -6.98 -1.99 -10.02
N THR A 82 -7.26 -1.04 -9.13
CA THR A 82 -7.24 -1.26 -7.67
C THR A 82 -8.11 -2.43 -7.22
N LEU A 83 -9.32 -2.58 -7.76
CA LEU A 83 -10.22 -3.67 -7.36
C LEU A 83 -9.65 -5.05 -7.73
N GLY A 84 -8.90 -5.14 -8.84
CA GLY A 84 -8.19 -6.36 -9.23
C GLY A 84 -7.13 -6.75 -8.19
N TYR A 85 -6.31 -5.79 -7.76
CA TYR A 85 -5.30 -6.06 -6.73
C TYR A 85 -5.87 -6.37 -5.35
N VAL A 86 -7.04 -5.82 -5.01
CA VAL A 86 -7.73 -6.19 -3.77
C VAL A 86 -8.30 -7.61 -3.87
N GLN A 87 -8.75 -8.04 -5.05
CA GLN A 87 -9.10 -9.43 -5.28
C GLN A 87 -7.87 -10.35 -5.20
N ASP A 88 -6.72 -9.93 -5.73
CA ASP A 88 -5.46 -10.67 -5.58
C ASP A 88 -5.10 -10.86 -4.09
N CYS A 89 -5.40 -9.88 -3.23
CA CYS A 89 -5.22 -10.06 -1.78
C CYS A 89 -6.06 -11.21 -1.22
N VAL A 90 -7.31 -11.36 -1.67
CA VAL A 90 -8.16 -12.49 -1.30
C VAL A 90 -7.55 -13.80 -1.81
N ASP A 91 -7.26 -13.86 -3.09
CA ASP A 91 -6.85 -15.08 -3.78
C ASP A 91 -5.51 -15.62 -3.26
N LEU A 92 -4.61 -14.71 -2.85
CA LEU A 92 -3.27 -15.03 -2.33
C LEU A 92 -3.19 -14.99 -0.80
N ASN A 93 -4.29 -14.74 -0.10
CA ASN A 93 -4.35 -14.59 1.37
C ASN A 93 -3.41 -13.50 1.92
N ILE A 94 -3.30 -12.38 1.22
CA ILE A 94 -2.59 -11.19 1.71
C ILE A 94 -3.52 -10.51 2.73
N PRO A 95 -3.11 -10.39 4.01
CA PRO A 95 -4.02 -10.02 5.08
C PRO A 95 -4.34 -8.52 5.14
N SER A 96 -3.55 -7.67 4.48
CA SER A 96 -3.75 -6.22 4.54
C SER A 96 -3.33 -5.48 3.29
N CYS A 97 -3.97 -4.34 3.01
CA CYS A 97 -3.54 -3.43 1.96
C CYS A 97 -3.71 -1.95 2.31
N VAL A 98 -2.84 -1.12 1.73
CA VAL A 98 -2.92 0.34 1.76
C VAL A 98 -3.19 0.82 0.34
N ILE A 99 -4.29 1.54 0.15
CA ILE A 99 -4.71 2.05 -1.15
C ILE A 99 -4.49 3.56 -1.18
N VAL A 100 -3.49 3.96 -1.95
CA VAL A 100 -3.05 5.36 -2.07
C VAL A 100 -3.87 6.11 -3.12
N GLY A 101 -4.29 5.41 -4.17
CA GLY A 101 -4.99 5.99 -5.31
C GLY A 101 -6.35 6.61 -4.96
N ASN A 102 -6.71 7.65 -5.72
CA ASN A 102 -8.02 8.29 -5.69
C ASN A 102 -8.97 7.72 -6.77
N GLY A 103 -10.15 8.30 -6.92
CA GLY A 103 -11.21 7.91 -7.86
C GLY A 103 -12.35 7.08 -7.26
N PHE A 104 -12.58 7.19 -5.95
CA PHE A 104 -13.57 6.43 -5.18
C PHE A 104 -14.70 7.33 -4.66
N ALA A 105 -15.19 7.13 -3.44
CA ALA A 105 -16.39 7.80 -2.94
C ALA A 105 -16.31 9.34 -3.02
N GLU A 106 -15.11 9.91 -2.95
CA GLU A 106 -14.85 11.35 -3.02
C GLU A 106 -15.22 11.99 -4.36
N ILE A 107 -15.25 11.23 -5.46
CA ILE A 107 -15.67 11.74 -6.78
C ILE A 107 -17.17 11.52 -7.07
N GLY A 108 -17.91 10.89 -6.15
CA GLY A 108 -19.33 10.58 -6.36
C GLY A 108 -19.59 9.56 -7.47
N GLY A 109 -20.84 9.45 -7.93
CA GLY A 109 -21.23 8.65 -9.11
C GLY A 109 -20.65 7.24 -9.15
N LYS A 110 -19.82 6.96 -10.17
CA LYS A 110 -19.12 5.68 -10.35
C LYS A 110 -18.13 5.37 -9.21
N GLY A 111 -17.51 6.39 -8.63
CA GLY A 111 -16.55 6.22 -7.53
C GLY A 111 -17.19 5.66 -6.25
N LYS A 112 -18.44 6.06 -5.93
CA LYS A 112 -19.22 5.43 -4.84
C LYS A 112 -19.46 3.94 -5.08
N LYS A 113 -19.73 3.55 -6.33
CA LYS A 113 -19.92 2.13 -6.68
C LYS A 113 -18.61 1.34 -6.52
N ARG A 114 -17.47 1.90 -6.93
CA ARG A 114 -16.15 1.29 -6.71
C ARG A 114 -15.83 1.13 -5.22
N GLN A 115 -16.11 2.15 -4.40
CA GLN A 115 -15.93 2.09 -2.95
C GLN A 115 -16.79 0.98 -2.33
N GLN A 116 -18.07 0.88 -2.71
CA GLN A 116 -18.96 -0.17 -2.21
C GLN A 116 -18.45 -1.59 -2.58
N GLN A 117 -17.91 -1.76 -3.78
CA GLN A 117 -17.30 -3.01 -4.20
C GLN A 117 -16.04 -3.33 -3.38
N LEU A 118 -15.18 -2.34 -3.18
CA LEU A 118 -13.98 -2.46 -2.34
C LEU A 118 -14.33 -2.88 -0.91
N GLU A 119 -15.27 -2.17 -0.28
CA GLU A 119 -15.73 -2.46 1.08
C GLU A 119 -16.31 -3.87 1.18
N LYS A 120 -17.11 -4.29 0.20
CA LYS A 120 -17.67 -5.64 0.15
C LYS A 120 -16.57 -6.70 0.09
N ILE A 121 -15.58 -6.55 -0.79
CA ILE A 121 -14.47 -7.52 -0.91
C ILE A 121 -13.69 -7.59 0.41
N ALA A 122 -13.39 -6.43 1.02
CA ALA A 122 -12.65 -6.37 2.28
C ALA A 122 -13.39 -7.04 3.44
N PHE A 123 -14.67 -6.68 3.65
CA PHE A 123 -15.45 -7.20 4.78
C PHE A 123 -15.81 -8.68 4.64
N ASP A 124 -16.09 -9.16 3.43
CA ASP A 124 -16.45 -10.56 3.20
C ASP A 124 -15.24 -11.51 3.38
N ASN A 125 -14.02 -11.00 3.27
CA ASN A 125 -12.78 -11.78 3.29
C ASN A 125 -11.82 -11.42 4.45
N ASP A 126 -12.28 -10.60 5.41
CA ASP A 126 -11.50 -10.17 6.58
C ASP A 126 -10.12 -9.55 6.24
N ILE A 127 -10.08 -8.73 5.20
CA ILE A 127 -8.86 -8.02 4.77
C ILE A 127 -8.82 -6.64 5.41
N ALA A 128 -7.73 -6.34 6.11
CA ALA A 128 -7.50 -5.01 6.67
C ALA A 128 -7.12 -4.00 5.57
N VAL A 129 -8.02 -3.06 5.26
CA VAL A 129 -7.81 -2.03 4.24
C VAL A 129 -7.63 -0.65 4.88
N LEU A 130 -6.55 0.05 4.51
CA LEU A 130 -6.41 1.48 4.75
C LEU A 130 -6.58 2.26 3.44
N GLY A 131 -7.46 3.26 3.46
CA GLY A 131 -7.83 4.04 2.28
C GLY A 131 -9.22 3.65 1.76
N PRO A 132 -9.52 3.89 0.46
CA PRO A 132 -8.65 4.45 -0.56
C PRO A 132 -8.39 5.95 -0.36
N ASN A 133 -7.65 6.58 -1.28
CA ASN A 133 -7.34 8.00 -1.26
C ASN A 133 -6.74 8.46 0.08
N CYS A 134 -5.70 7.75 0.54
CA CYS A 134 -5.03 8.04 1.81
C CYS A 134 -3.57 8.41 1.58
N LEU A 135 -2.97 9.09 2.57
CA LEU A 135 -1.53 9.34 2.55
C LEU A 135 -0.73 8.08 2.88
N GLY A 136 -1.26 7.20 3.74
CA GLY A 136 -0.65 5.95 4.14
C GLY A 136 -0.37 5.86 5.65
N VAL A 137 0.46 4.90 6.03
CA VAL A 137 0.95 4.66 7.41
C VAL A 137 2.40 5.08 7.52
N TYR A 138 2.76 5.69 8.65
CA TYR A 138 4.14 5.87 9.07
C TYR A 138 4.32 5.29 10.47
N ALA A 139 5.04 4.17 10.56
CA ALA A 139 5.31 3.44 11.80
C ALA A 139 6.79 3.05 11.88
N PRO A 140 7.71 4.02 12.05
CA PRO A 140 9.14 3.77 12.05
C PRO A 140 9.58 2.93 13.27
N PRO A 141 10.57 2.03 13.13
CA PRO A 141 11.35 1.77 11.92
C PRO A 141 10.72 0.69 11.02
N LEU A 142 9.44 0.34 11.19
CA LEU A 142 8.84 -0.86 10.59
C LEU A 142 8.34 -0.61 9.17
N VAL A 143 7.57 0.45 8.93
CA VAL A 143 6.98 0.72 7.61
C VAL A 143 6.69 2.21 7.41
N ASP A 144 6.80 2.66 6.15
CA ASP A 144 6.43 4.00 5.72
C ASP A 144 5.79 3.98 4.33
N THR A 145 4.46 3.93 4.27
CA THR A 145 3.71 3.95 3.01
C THR A 145 3.33 5.36 2.56
N ILE A 146 3.82 6.41 3.25
CA ILE A 146 3.61 7.79 2.80
C ILE A 146 4.34 7.98 1.48
N PHE A 147 3.67 8.47 0.43
CA PHE A 147 4.28 8.57 -0.90
C PHE A 147 4.99 9.91 -1.16
N LEU A 148 5.44 10.57 -0.10
CA LEU A 148 6.28 11.77 -0.17
C LEU A 148 7.76 11.39 0.01
N PRO A 149 8.68 11.93 -0.81
CA PRO A 149 10.12 11.75 -0.63
C PRO A 149 10.56 12.23 0.76
N THR A 150 11.59 11.58 1.32
CA THR A 150 12.09 11.87 2.67
C THR A 150 12.52 13.33 2.83
N GLU A 151 13.01 13.97 1.78
CA GLU A 151 13.43 15.38 1.77
C GLU A 151 12.25 16.37 1.82
N ARG A 152 11.01 15.90 1.61
CA ARG A 152 9.80 16.72 1.61
C ARG A 152 8.96 16.58 2.86
N ILE A 153 9.42 15.84 3.87
CA ILE A 153 8.66 15.57 5.09
C ILE A 153 9.55 15.65 6.33
N THR A 154 9.09 16.40 7.33
CA THR A 154 9.71 16.40 8.66
C THR A 154 9.24 15.17 9.43
N ARG A 155 10.17 14.32 9.88
CA ARG A 155 9.82 13.14 10.69
C ARG A 155 9.80 13.49 12.17
N PRO A 156 8.72 13.17 12.90
CA PRO A 156 8.68 13.39 14.34
C PRO A 156 9.72 12.50 15.03
N PRO A 157 10.27 12.93 16.18
CA PRO A 157 11.07 12.06 17.03
C PRO A 157 10.23 10.87 17.53
N LYS A 158 10.89 9.77 17.89
CA LYS A 158 10.21 8.62 18.49
C LYS A 158 9.47 9.02 19.77
N GLY A 159 8.26 8.51 19.95
CA GLY A 159 7.41 8.79 21.10
C GLY A 159 6.20 7.88 21.17
N SER A 160 5.29 8.16 22.10
CA SER A 160 4.08 7.36 22.38
C SER A 160 2.79 8.01 21.85
N VAL A 161 2.90 8.99 20.96
CA VAL A 161 1.75 9.69 20.36
C VAL A 161 1.42 9.05 19.02
N ALA A 162 0.16 8.67 18.84
CA ALA A 162 -0.39 8.27 17.56
C ALA A 162 -1.26 9.41 17.00
N LEU A 163 -1.06 9.75 15.73
CA LEU A 163 -1.87 10.72 14.99
C LEU A 163 -2.68 9.99 13.92
N ILE A 164 -3.98 10.29 13.87
CA ILE A 164 -4.88 9.82 12.80
C ILE A 164 -5.52 11.07 12.20
N SER A 165 -5.36 11.23 10.89
CA SER A 165 -5.98 12.33 10.14
C SER A 165 -6.79 11.78 8.97
N GLN A 166 -8.00 12.28 8.81
CA GLN A 166 -8.82 12.03 7.63
C GLN A 166 -8.40 12.92 6.45
N SER A 167 -7.74 14.06 6.71
CA SER A 167 -7.25 14.98 5.69
C SER A 167 -5.78 14.69 5.41
N GLY A 168 -5.43 14.33 4.17
CA GLY A 168 -4.03 14.12 3.78
C GLY A 168 -3.19 15.39 3.67
N GLY A 169 -3.80 16.58 3.74
CA GLY A 169 -3.10 17.87 3.68
C GLY A 169 -2.79 18.51 5.03
N VAL A 170 -3.14 17.82 6.13
CA VAL A 170 -2.83 18.21 7.53
C VAL A 170 -1.59 17.45 7.96
#